data_AF-A0A3D2Q089-F1
#
_entry.id   AF-A0A3D2Q089-F1
#
_cell.length_a   1.000
_cell.length_b   1.000
_cell.length_c   1.000
_cell.angle_alpha   90.00
_cell.angle_beta   90.00
_cell.angle_gamma   90.00
#
_symmetry.space_group_name_H-M   'P 1'
#
loop_
_entity.id
_entity.type
_entity.pdbx_description
1 polymer ?
#
loop_
_entity_poly.entity_id
_entity_poly.type
_entity_poly.pdbx_seq_one_letter_code
_entity_poly.pdbx_strand_id
1 'polypeptide(L)'
;MKKNQIDHDQLFKELLETFFVEFMQLFFPEAYQAIDFTHLKFLQQEVFTDVTAKEKHIVDILVETRVKEEPGLILVHVEPQAYVQKDFNERMFIYFSRLYE
;
A
#
# COMPACT_ATOMS: atom_id res chain seq x y z
N MET A 1 -33.49 -10.49 5.42
CA MET A 1 -32.83 -10.13 4.14
C MET A 1 -31.51 -9.44 4.50
N LYS A 2 -30.36 -10.06 4.21
CA LYS A 2 -29.07 -9.38 4.39
C LYS A 2 -29.04 -8.20 3.41
N LYS A 3 -28.80 -6.99 3.91
CA LYS A 3 -28.46 -5.83 3.07
C LYS A 3 -27.29 -6.29 2.17
N ASN A 4 -27.42 -6.15 0.85
CA ASN A 4 -26.24 -6.14 -0.04
C ASN A 4 -25.41 -4.92 0.38
N GLN A 5 -24.52 -5.10 1.33
CA GLN A 5 -23.56 -4.09 1.73
C GLN A 5 -22.48 -4.09 0.65
N ILE A 6 -22.33 -2.94 -0.01
CA ILE A 6 -21.26 -2.75 -1.00
C ILE A 6 -19.94 -2.84 -0.25
N ASP A 7 -19.04 -3.69 -0.74
CA ASP A 7 -17.68 -3.80 -0.22
C ASP A 7 -16.83 -2.65 -0.78
N HIS A 8 -16.95 -1.50 -0.12
CA HIS A 8 -16.27 -0.27 -0.55
C HIS A 8 -14.75 -0.40 -0.46
N ASP A 9 -14.22 -1.18 0.48
CA ASP A 9 -12.79 -1.42 0.64
C ASP A 9 -12.24 -2.18 -0.57
N GLN A 10 -12.89 -3.29 -0.94
CA GLN A 10 -12.47 -4.08 -2.10
C GLN A 10 -12.52 -3.25 -3.39
N LEU A 11 -13.60 -2.49 -3.60
CA LEU A 11 -13.74 -1.63 -4.78
C LEU A 11 -12.68 -0.52 -4.82
N PHE A 12 -12.33 0.05 -3.66
CA PHE A 12 -11.29 1.07 -3.59
C PHE A 12 -9.90 0.49 -3.87
N LYS A 13 -9.63 -0.73 -3.39
CA LYS A 13 -8.39 -1.46 -3.71
C LYS A 13 -8.27 -1.73 -5.20
N GLU A 14 -9.32 -2.28 -5.81
CA GLU A 14 -9.35 -2.52 -7.26
C GLU A 14 -9.15 -1.24 -8.08
N LEU A 15 -9.77 -0.14 -7.65
CA LEU A 15 -9.59 1.18 -8.28
C LEU A 15 -8.12 1.62 -8.22
N LEU A 16 -7.49 1.56 -7.04
CA LEU A 16 -6.10 1.98 -6.87
C LEU A 16 -5.13 1.05 -7.61
N GLU A 17 -5.34 -0.26 -7.59
CA GLU A 17 -4.50 -1.21 -8.33
C GLU A 17 -4.60 -0.97 -9.85
N THR A 18 -5.80 -0.67 -10.34
CA THR A 18 -6.04 -0.41 -11.77
C THR A 18 -5.43 0.91 -12.23
N PHE A 19 -5.52 1.96 -11.41
CA PHE A 19 -5.15 3.33 -11.77
C PHE A 19 -3.97 3.87 -10.94
N PHE A 20 -3.08 2.99 -10.49
CA PHE A 20 -1.98 3.38 -9.60
C PHE A 20 -1.07 4.43 -10.24
N VAL A 21 -0.77 4.28 -11.54
CA VAL A 21 0.12 5.20 -12.26
C VAL A 21 -0.50 6.58 -12.37
N GLU A 22 -1.78 6.66 -12.75
CA GLU A 22 -2.55 7.90 -12.84
C GLU A 22 -2.74 8.54 -11.46
N PHE A 23 -2.95 7.73 -10.42
CA PHE A 23 -2.99 8.19 -9.03
C PHE A 23 -1.67 8.86 -8.63
N MET A 24 -0.53 8.20 -8.89
CA MET A 24 0.78 8.79 -8.61
C MET A 24 1.01 10.08 -9.41
N GLN A 25 0.59 10.11 -10.68
CA GLN A 25 0.68 11.31 -11.51
C GLN A 25 -0.12 12.48 -10.95
N LEU A 26 -1.33 12.21 -10.44
CA LEU A 26 -2.26 13.23 -9.97
C LEU A 26 -1.89 13.77 -8.58
N PHE A 27 -1.48 12.89 -7.66
CA PHE A 27 -1.27 13.24 -6.25
C PHE A 27 0.20 13.39 -5.85
N PHE A 28 1.13 12.78 -6.57
CA PHE A 28 2.57 12.79 -6.27
C PHE A 28 3.40 13.07 -7.54
N PRO A 29 3.19 14.21 -8.21
CA PRO A 29 3.76 14.47 -9.53
C PRO A 29 5.30 14.43 -9.54
N GLU A 30 5.97 14.86 -8.46
CA GLU A 30 7.42 14.79 -8.34
C GLU A 30 7.90 13.34 -8.24
N ALA A 31 7.24 12.51 -7.42
CA ALA A 31 7.58 11.09 -7.31
C ALA A 31 7.30 10.33 -8.61
N TYR A 32 6.19 10.64 -9.28
CA TYR A 32 5.84 10.11 -10.59
C TYR A 32 6.95 10.34 -11.62
N GLN A 33 7.60 11.51 -11.59
CA GLN A 33 8.71 11.79 -12.49
C GLN A 33 9.93 10.89 -12.22
N ALA A 34 10.18 10.52 -10.97
CA ALA A 34 11.33 9.72 -10.55
C ALA A 34 11.10 8.20 -10.64
N ILE A 35 9.86 7.72 -10.61
CA ILE A 35 9.51 6.29 -10.60
C ILE A 35 9.50 5.68 -12.00
N ASP A 36 10.15 4.53 -12.17
CA ASP A 36 10.04 3.68 -13.36
C ASP A 36 8.84 2.72 -13.27
N PHE A 37 7.69 3.17 -13.79
CA PHE A 37 6.46 2.40 -13.82
C PHE A 37 6.48 1.17 -14.75
N THR A 38 7.53 0.98 -15.58
CA THR A 38 7.66 -0.25 -16.39
C THR A 38 8.02 -1.47 -15.54
N HIS A 39 8.56 -1.25 -14.34
CA HIS A 39 8.92 -2.27 -13.36
C HIS A 39 7.94 -2.35 -12.18
N LEU A 40 6.69 -1.92 -12.38
CA LEU A 40 5.67 -1.93 -11.34
C LEU A 40 5.22 -3.37 -11.03
N LYS A 41 5.29 -3.75 -9.74
CA LYS A 41 4.82 -5.04 -9.24
C LYS A 41 4.00 -4.85 -7.98
N PHE A 42 2.73 -5.27 -8.02
CA PHE A 42 1.92 -5.41 -6.81
C PHE A 42 2.38 -6.66 -6.04
N LEU A 43 2.83 -6.44 -4.80
CA LEU A 43 3.27 -7.52 -3.93
C LEU A 43 2.05 -8.12 -3.22
N GLN A 44 1.90 -9.45 -3.34
CA GLN A 44 0.86 -10.16 -2.60
C GLN A 44 1.13 -10.03 -1.10
N GLN A 45 0.06 -9.75 -0.36
CA GLN A 45 0.10 -9.55 1.08
C GLN A 45 0.53 -10.84 1.77
N GLU A 46 1.81 -10.97 2.11
CA GLU A 46 2.22 -11.96 3.09
C GLU A 46 1.77 -11.46 4.45
N VAL A 47 0.96 -12.27 5.14
CA VAL A 47 0.46 -11.98 6.48
C VAL A 47 1.66 -11.77 7.38
N PHE A 48 1.98 -10.50 7.72
CA PHE A 48 2.98 -10.21 8.73
C PHE A 48 2.40 -10.66 10.07
N THR A 49 2.67 -11.93 10.40
CA THR A 49 2.17 -12.52 11.62
C THR A 49 3.00 -11.95 12.75
N ASP A 50 2.41 -11.05 13.54
CA ASP A 50 3.03 -10.58 14.76
C ASP A 50 3.10 -11.75 15.75
N VAL A 51 4.27 -12.38 15.85
CA VAL A 51 4.52 -13.49 16.79
C VAL A 51 4.32 -13.04 18.24
N THR A 52 4.40 -11.72 18.49
CA THR A 52 4.28 -11.07 19.80
C THR A 52 2.89 -10.51 20.10
N ALA A 53 2.17 -9.98 19.11
CA ALA A 53 0.91 -9.25 19.35
C ALA A 53 -0.38 -10.05 19.10
N LYS A 54 -0.33 -11.29 18.57
CA LYS A 54 -1.53 -12.09 18.19
C LYS A 54 -2.46 -11.43 17.15
N GLU A 55 -2.22 -10.20 16.74
CA GLU A 55 -2.99 -9.51 15.72
C GLU A 55 -2.33 -9.67 14.35
N LYS A 56 -3.12 -10.14 13.38
CA LYS A 56 -2.72 -10.20 11.97
C LYS A 56 -2.95 -8.83 11.38
N HIS A 57 -1.88 -8.16 10.99
CA HIS A 57 -1.96 -6.89 10.29
C HIS A 57 -1.64 -7.14 8.81
N ILE A 58 -2.63 -6.89 7.96
CA ILE A 58 -2.55 -7.04 6.51
C ILE A 58 -2.31 -5.64 5.96
N VAL A 59 -1.20 -5.46 5.23
CA VAL A 59 -0.91 -4.23 4.47
C VAL A 59 -1.85 -4.19 3.28
N ASP A 60 -2.68 -3.15 3.12
CA ASP A 60 -3.74 -3.16 2.11
C ASP A 60 -3.23 -3.19 0.66
N ILE A 61 -2.29 -2.32 0.27
CA ILE A 61 -1.64 -2.37 -1.05
C ILE A 61 -0.15 -2.09 -0.87
N LEU A 62 0.69 -2.96 -1.41
CA LEU A 62 2.14 -2.77 -1.47
C LEU A 62 2.61 -2.88 -2.92
N VAL A 63 3.25 -1.81 -3.41
CA VAL A 63 3.78 -1.74 -4.76
C VAL A 63 5.29 -1.66 -4.70
N GLU A 64 5.95 -2.56 -5.40
CA GLU A 64 7.38 -2.51 -5.67
C GLU A 64 7.62 -1.88 -7.04
N THR A 65 8.56 -0.94 -7.11
CA THR A 65 8.99 -0.30 -8.35
C THR A 65 10.44 0.18 -8.22
N ARG A 66 10.96 0.89 -9.22
CA ARG A 66 12.35 1.33 -9.29
C ARG A 66 12.45 2.83 -9.47
N VAL A 67 13.58 3.39 -9.08
CA VAL A 67 13.95 4.74 -9.51
C VAL A 67 14.38 4.68 -10.99
N LYS A 68 14.05 5.71 -11.76
CA LYS A 68 14.57 5.86 -13.12
C LYS A 68 16.09 6.08 -13.09
N GLU A 69 16.78 5.53 -14.08
CA GLU A 69 18.18 5.82 -14.40
C GLU A 69 19.22 5.41 -13.33
N GLU A 70 18.81 5.01 -12.12
CA GLU A 70 19.71 4.56 -11.05
C GLU A 70 19.25 3.24 -10.40
N PRO A 71 20.19 2.44 -9.88
CA PRO A 71 19.85 1.26 -9.10
C PRO A 71 19.24 1.68 -7.76
N GLY A 72 17.92 1.56 -7.63
CA GLY A 72 17.18 1.82 -6.39
C GLY A 72 15.81 1.15 -6.42
N LEU A 73 15.41 0.58 -5.27
CA LEU A 73 14.08 -0.01 -5.06
C LEU A 73 13.19 1.03 -4.37
N ILE A 74 11.95 1.12 -4.83
CA ILE A 74 10.91 1.91 -4.18
C ILE A 74 9.80 0.95 -3.76
N LEU A 75 9.42 1.04 -2.48
CA LEU A 75 8.22 0.40 -1.95
C LEU A 75 7.19 1.47 -1.63
N VAL A 76 6.04 1.42 -2.30
CA VAL A 76 4.89 2.29 -2.03
C VAL A 76 3.87 1.49 -1.25
N HIS A 77 3.65 1.89 -0.01
CA HIS A 77 2.66 1.30 0.89
C HIS A 77 1.43 2.21 0.95
N VAL A 78 0.25 1.68 0.61
CA VAL A 78 -1.03 2.39 0.68
C VAL A 78 -1.97 1.69 1.66
N GLU A 79 -2.44 2.45 2.64
CA GLU A 79 -3.35 2.02 3.69
C GLU A 79 -4.55 2.99 3.74
N PRO A 80 -5.68 2.66 3.08
CA PRO A 80 -6.90 3.44 3.20
C PRO A 80 -7.48 3.34 4.61
N GLN A 81 -7.81 4.50 5.21
CA GLN A 81 -8.47 4.56 6.50
C GLN A 81 -9.70 5.47 6.44
N ALA A 82 -10.87 4.88 6.64
CA ALA A 82 -12.15 5.60 6.67
C ALA A 82 -12.45 6.23 8.04
N TYR A 83 -11.73 5.83 9.10
CA TYR A 83 -11.96 6.29 10.47
C TYR A 83 -10.64 6.56 11.20
N VAL A 84 -10.69 7.46 12.18
CA VAL A 84 -9.54 7.73 13.04
C VAL A 84 -9.28 6.52 13.94
N GLN A 85 -8.04 6.03 13.92
CA GLN A 85 -7.58 4.96 14.80
C GLN A 85 -6.43 5.48 15.67
N LYS A 86 -6.52 5.25 16.98
CA LYS A 86 -5.57 5.79 17.96
C LYS A 86 -4.13 5.32 17.72
N ASP A 87 -3.97 4.06 17.34
CA ASP A 87 -2.67 3.39 17.21
C ASP A 87 -2.19 3.34 15.75
N PHE A 88 -2.78 4.14 14.87
CA PHE A 88 -2.46 4.16 13.44
C PHE A 88 -0.99 4.47 13.16
N ASN A 89 -0.45 5.49 13.82
CA ASN A 89 0.95 5.91 13.62
C ASN A 89 1.94 4.82 14.05
N GLU A 90 1.66 4.14 15.18
CA GLU A 90 2.47 3.03 15.66
C GLU A 90 2.44 1.86 14.68
N ARG A 91 1.25 1.51 14.16
CA ARG A 91 1.10 0.48 13.13
C ARG A 91 1.88 0.80 11.85
N MET A 92 1.82 2.05 11.37
CA MET A 92 2.58 2.48 10.20
C MET A 92 4.09 2.40 10.42
N PHE A 93 4.56 2.70 11.63
CA PHE A 93 5.97 2.55 12.00
C PHE A 93 6.42 1.08 12.02
N ILE A 94 5.59 0.17 12.56
CA ILE A 94 5.86 -1.26 12.54
C ILE A 94 5.93 -1.79 11.10
N TYR A 95 4.99 -1.39 10.24
CA TYR A 95 5.01 -1.75 8.82
C TYR A 95 6.28 -1.28 8.12
N PHE A 96 6.65 -0.02 8.29
CA PHE A 96 7.91 0.50 7.77
C PHE A 96 9.11 -0.32 8.25
N SER A 97 9.17 -0.63 9.55
CA SER A 97 10.27 -1.39 10.14
C SER A 97 10.38 -2.80 9.55
N ARG A 98 9.24 -3.47 9.32
CA ARG A 98 9.20 -4.82 8.72
C ARG A 98 9.54 -4.83 7.23
N LEU A 99 9.16 -3.79 6.49
CA LEU A 99 9.51 -3.67 5.06
C LEU A 99 10.98 -3.34 4.84
N TYR A 100 11.66 -2.84 5.86
CA TYR A 100 13.08 -2.51 5.84
C TYR A 100 13.99 -3.72 6.16
N GLU A 101 13.49 -4.69 6.93
CA GLU A 101 14.19 -5.95 7.24
C GLU A 101 14.36 -6.87 6.01
#